data_AF-A0AAE0B1Y8-F1
#
_entry.id   AF-A0AAE0B1Y8-F1
#
_cell.length_a   1.000
_cell.length_b   1.000
_cell.length_c   1.000
_cell.angle_alpha   90.00
_cell.angle_beta   90.00
_cell.angle_gamma   90.00
#
_symmetry.space_group_name_H-M   'P 1'
#
loop_
_entity.id
_entity.type
_entity.pdbx_description
1 polymer ?
#
loop_
_entity_poly.entity_id
_entity_poly.type
_entity_poly.pdbx_seq_one_letter_code
_entity_poly.pdbx_strand_id
1 'polypeptide(L)'
;MIMGLSLLSALSNIFIAYPFYGSVYIASVLVGFSYGAQLTLLFIIISELFGLKYYSTLFNCGQLASPLGSYVLSVVVVGKLYDREALKQLAEKGMTRAMVKELTCIGTQCYRHSFLILAGVNIFGALVTFILVMRTRKYYSGDIYKRFKDEMVAADSKQVAGK
;
A
#
# COMPACT_ATOMS: atom_id res chain seq x y z
N MET A 1 -5.96 2.40 11.67
CA MET A 1 -4.65 2.91 11.24
C MET A 1 -4.33 2.52 9.80
N ILE A 2 -4.22 1.23 9.46
CA ILE A 2 -3.91 0.77 8.09
C ILE A 2 -4.88 1.35 7.03
N MET A 3 -6.18 1.39 7.32
CA MET A 3 -7.18 2.04 6.44
C MET A 3 -6.85 3.50 6.10
N GLY A 4 -6.39 4.28 7.08
CA GLY A 4 -6.02 5.69 6.88
C GLY A 4 -4.78 5.83 6.00
N LEU A 5 -3.80 4.92 6.16
CA LEU A 5 -2.60 4.89 5.31
C LEU A 5 -2.94 4.53 3.87
N SER A 6 -3.84 3.57 3.63
CA SER A 6 -4.29 3.22 2.28
C SER A 6 -5.03 4.37 1.59
N LEU A 7 -5.80 5.17 2.34
CA LEU A 7 -6.45 6.37 1.80
C LEU A 7 -5.44 7.48 1.48
N LEU A 8 -4.42 7.68 2.33
CA LEU A 8 -3.32 8.61 2.04
C LEU A 8 -2.56 8.20 0.77
N SER A 9 -2.29 6.90 0.60
CA SER A 9 -1.71 6.36 -0.63
C SER A 9 -2.63 6.54 -1.84
N ALA A 10 -3.95 6.45 -1.69
CA ALA A 10 -4.87 6.77 -2.78
C ALA A 10 -4.81 8.25 -3.17
N LEU A 11 -4.77 9.15 -2.18
CA LEU A 11 -4.65 10.59 -2.40
C LEU A 11 -3.36 10.95 -3.16
N SER A 12 -2.24 10.35 -2.80
CA SER A 12 -0.97 10.61 -3.49
C SER A 12 -1.01 10.17 -4.96
N ASN A 13 -1.64 9.03 -5.28
CA ASN A 13 -1.85 8.61 -6.66
C ASN A 13 -2.75 9.58 -7.44
N ILE A 14 -3.78 10.15 -6.79
CA ILE A 14 -4.64 11.18 -7.40
C ILE A 14 -3.86 12.47 -7.68
N PHE A 15 -2.97 12.90 -6.76
CA PHE A 15 -2.10 14.06 -6.96
C PHE A 15 -1.15 13.91 -8.16
N ILE A 16 -0.69 12.68 -8.43
CA ILE A 16 0.13 12.39 -9.61
C ILE A 16 -0.71 12.34 -10.89
N ALA A 17 -1.95 11.82 -10.80
CA ALA A 17 -2.86 11.78 -11.94
C ALA A 17 -3.34 13.17 -12.40
N TYR A 18 -3.42 14.14 -11.48
CA TYR A 18 -3.81 15.53 -11.73
C TYR A 18 -2.66 16.48 -11.40
N PRO A 19 -1.63 16.54 -12.25
CA PRO A 19 -0.45 17.32 -11.95
C PRO A 19 -0.72 18.82 -12.05
N PHE A 20 -0.38 19.53 -10.98
CA PHE A 20 -0.26 20.99 -10.91
C PHE A 20 1.16 21.34 -10.46
N TYR A 21 1.53 22.63 -10.46
CA TYR A 21 2.87 23.06 -10.10
C TYR A 21 3.25 22.56 -8.69
N GLY A 22 4.28 21.70 -8.60
CA GLY A 22 4.73 21.10 -7.34
C GLY A 22 3.95 19.87 -6.84
N SER A 23 2.95 19.35 -7.57
CA SER A 23 2.13 18.23 -7.09
C SER A 23 2.93 16.94 -6.87
N VAL A 24 3.96 16.69 -7.70
CA VAL A 24 4.81 15.50 -7.61
C VAL A 24 5.64 15.50 -6.32
N TYR A 25 6.04 16.68 -5.82
CA TYR A 25 6.74 16.80 -4.55
C TYR A 25 5.82 16.46 -3.37
N ILE A 26 4.58 16.97 -3.39
CA ILE A 26 3.58 16.62 -2.36
C ILE A 26 3.29 15.12 -2.41
N ALA A 27 3.10 14.57 -3.60
CA ALA A 27 2.80 13.16 -3.78
C ALA A 27 3.93 12.23 -3.29
N SER A 28 5.19 12.57 -3.56
CA SER A 28 6.33 11.75 -3.12
C SER A 28 6.47 11.74 -1.60
N VAL A 29 6.26 12.88 -0.94
CA VAL A 29 6.25 12.98 0.53
C VAL A 29 5.13 12.13 1.12
N LEU A 30 3.91 12.22 0.56
CA LEU A 30 2.76 11.43 1.02
C LEU A 30 2.96 9.93 0.83
N VAL A 31 3.46 9.49 -0.33
CA VAL A 31 3.79 8.07 -0.59
C VAL A 31 4.87 7.58 0.36
N GLY A 32 5.95 8.35 0.54
CA GLY A 32 7.05 7.96 1.40
C GLY A 32 6.61 7.79 2.85
N PHE A 33 5.82 8.74 3.36
CA PHE A 33 5.27 8.68 4.71
C PHE A 33 4.30 7.49 4.87
N SER A 34 3.33 7.32 3.96
CA SER A 34 2.34 6.26 4.08
C SER A 34 2.97 4.88 4.00
N TYR A 35 3.88 4.66 3.04
CA TYR A 35 4.60 3.39 2.88
C TYR A 35 5.51 3.08 4.07
N GLY A 36 6.26 4.07 4.55
CA GLY A 36 7.10 3.92 5.75
C GLY A 36 6.28 3.50 6.97
N ALA A 37 5.18 4.18 7.23
CA ALA A 37 4.27 3.82 8.32
C ALA A 37 3.70 2.40 8.12
N GLN A 38 3.32 2.02 6.90
CA GLN A 38 2.75 0.70 6.62
C GLN A 38 3.74 -0.44 6.91
N LEU A 39 5.02 -0.26 6.53
CA LEU A 39 6.08 -1.21 6.82
C LEU A 39 6.32 -1.35 8.33
N THR A 40 6.40 -0.24 9.06
CA THR A 40 6.58 -0.27 10.53
C THR A 40 5.45 -1.02 11.21
N LEU A 41 4.21 -0.79 10.79
CA LEU A 41 3.06 -1.50 11.34
C LEU A 41 3.07 -2.99 11.02
N LEU A 42 3.50 -3.36 9.82
CA LEU A 42 3.64 -4.77 9.47
C LEU A 42 4.62 -5.48 10.41
N PHE A 43 5.77 -4.86 10.70
CA PHE A 43 6.74 -5.40 11.64
C PHE A 43 6.18 -5.58 13.05
N ILE A 44 5.46 -4.58 13.57
CA ILE A 44 4.84 -4.63 14.90
C ILE A 44 3.78 -5.73 14.96
N ILE A 45 2.89 -5.81 13.97
CA ILE A 45 1.80 -6.79 13.96
C ILE A 45 2.35 -8.22 13.89
N ILE A 46 3.39 -8.47 13.08
CA ILE A 46 3.98 -9.80 12.97
C ILE A 46 4.66 -10.20 14.29
N SER A 47 5.41 -9.29 14.92
CA SER A 47 6.10 -9.58 16.17
C SER A 47 5.15 -9.78 17.35
N GLU A 48 4.05 -9.04 17.42
CA GLU A 48 3.01 -9.21 18.45
C GLU A 48 2.19 -10.49 18.26
N LEU A 49 1.79 -10.81 17.03
CA LEU A 49 0.90 -11.97 16.78
C LEU A 49 1.63 -13.31 16.83
N PHE A 50 2.84 -13.39 16.27
CA PHE A 50 3.55 -14.65 16.08
C PHE A 50 4.78 -14.80 16.98
N GLY A 51 5.18 -13.75 17.68
CA GLY A 51 6.39 -13.71 18.47
C GLY A 51 7.67 -13.75 17.61
N LEU A 52 8.82 -13.75 18.29
CA LEU A 52 10.13 -13.62 17.63
C LEU A 52 10.66 -14.93 17.02
N LYS A 53 10.08 -16.09 17.37
CA LYS A 53 10.65 -17.42 17.03
C LYS A 53 10.71 -17.71 15.52
N TYR A 54 9.68 -17.29 14.76
CA TYR A 54 9.62 -17.46 13.30
C TYR A 54 9.44 -16.12 12.56
N TYR A 55 9.80 -15.01 13.21
CA TYR A 55 9.58 -13.66 12.70
C TYR A 55 10.19 -13.44 11.31
N SER A 56 11.46 -13.84 11.14
CA SER A 56 12.17 -13.65 9.87
C SER A 56 11.51 -14.39 8.72
N THR A 57 11.01 -15.61 8.93
CA THR A 57 10.33 -16.39 7.88
C THR A 57 9.00 -15.78 7.50
N LEU A 58 8.19 -15.39 8.49
CA LEU A 58 6.88 -14.76 8.26
C LEU A 58 7.02 -13.40 7.57
N PHE A 59 8.00 -12.60 7.99
CA PHE A 59 8.28 -11.32 7.38
C PHE A 59 8.73 -11.47 5.92
N ASN A 60 9.66 -12.40 5.62
CA ASN A 60 10.08 -12.65 4.25
C ASN A 60 8.92 -13.14 3.37
N CYS A 61 8.06 -14.01 3.90
CA CYS A 61 6.85 -14.45 3.19
C CYS A 61 5.90 -13.28 2.89
N GLY A 62 5.68 -12.39 3.86
CA GLY A 62 4.90 -11.16 3.66
C GLY A 62 5.52 -10.23 2.62
N GLN A 63 6.85 -10.09 2.62
CA GLN A 63 7.58 -9.26 1.67
C GLN A 63 7.54 -9.79 0.24
N LEU A 64 7.28 -11.09 0.01
CA LEU A 64 7.06 -11.63 -1.35
C LEU A 64 5.85 -11.01 -2.03
N ALA A 65 4.90 -10.45 -1.28
CA ALA A 65 3.78 -9.71 -1.85
C ALA A 65 4.25 -8.46 -2.62
N SER A 66 5.35 -7.81 -2.20
CA SER A 66 5.88 -6.60 -2.84
C SER A 66 6.38 -6.82 -4.28
N PRO A 67 7.28 -7.78 -4.57
CA PRO A 67 7.71 -8.05 -5.94
C PRO A 67 6.56 -8.61 -6.80
N LEU A 68 5.68 -9.44 -6.25
CA LEU A 68 4.50 -9.94 -6.97
C LEU A 68 3.55 -8.80 -7.35
N GLY A 69 3.24 -7.92 -6.39
CA GLY A 69 2.39 -6.76 -6.60
C GLY A 69 3.00 -5.78 -7.60
N SER A 70 4.31 -5.49 -7.47
CA SER A 70 5.02 -4.62 -8.41
C SER A 70 5.03 -5.20 -9.83
N TYR A 71 5.23 -6.51 -9.99
CA TYR A 71 5.18 -7.15 -11.31
C TYR A 71 3.79 -7.02 -11.95
N VAL A 72 2.74 -7.38 -11.21
CA VAL A 72 1.36 -7.33 -11.74
C VAL A 72 0.94 -5.89 -12.02
N LEU A 73 1.10 -4.98 -11.05
CA LEU A 73 0.62 -3.61 -11.19
C LEU A 73 1.51 -2.79 -12.14
N SER A 74 2.83 -2.84 -12.00
CA SER A 74 3.72 -2.00 -12.81
C SER A 74 3.92 -2.57 -14.23
N VAL A 75 4.24 -3.85 -14.36
CA VAL A 75 4.56 -4.43 -15.68
C VAL A 75 3.29 -4.76 -16.46
N VAL A 76 2.37 -5.49 -15.84
CA VAL A 76 1.19 -6.00 -16.57
C VAL A 76 0.14 -4.91 -16.76
N VAL A 77 -0.15 -4.12 -15.73
CA VAL A 77 -1.20 -3.08 -15.80
C VAL A 77 -0.65 -1.77 -16.36
N VAL A 78 0.30 -1.13 -15.66
CA VAL A 78 0.82 0.19 -16.08
C VAL A 78 1.55 0.10 -17.41
N GLY A 79 2.39 -0.92 -17.62
CA GLY A 79 3.14 -1.11 -18.87
C GLY A 79 2.23 -1.26 -20.10
N LYS A 80 1.23 -2.13 -20.04
CA LYS A 80 0.29 -2.31 -21.17
C LYS A 80 -0.55 -1.07 -21.47
N LEU A 81 -0.96 -0.34 -20.43
CA LEU A 81 -1.77 0.86 -20.60
C LEU A 81 -0.94 2.01 -21.18
N TYR A 82 0.32 2.13 -20.73
CA TYR A 82 1.29 3.06 -21.28
C TYR A 82 1.58 2.76 -22.76
N ASP A 83 1.85 1.50 -23.11
CA ASP A 83 2.09 1.09 -24.49
C ASP A 83 0.93 1.44 -25.41
N ARG A 84 -0.31 1.29 -24.93
CA ARG A 84 -1.51 1.61 -25.70
C ARG A 84 -1.62 3.09 -26.01
N GLU A 85 -1.36 3.96 -25.04
CA GLU A 85 -1.40 5.42 -25.24
C GLU A 85 -0.19 5.92 -26.04
N ALA A 86 0.99 5.32 -25.84
CA ALA A 86 2.18 5.61 -26.65
C ALA A 86 1.94 5.28 -28.13
N LEU A 87 1.31 4.14 -28.44
CA LEU A 87 0.95 3.78 -29.83
C LEU A 87 -0.04 4.77 -30.46
N LYS A 88 -1.00 5.30 -29.70
CA LYS A 88 -1.92 6.34 -30.20
C LYS A 88 -1.17 7.62 -30.55
N GLN A 89 -0.30 8.10 -29.66
CA GLN A 89 0.51 9.29 -29.93
C GLN A 89 1.46 9.11 -31.13
N LEU A 90 2.01 7.89 -31.32
CA LEU A 90 2.80 7.56 -32.50
C LEU A 90 1.97 7.61 -33.79
N ALA A 91 0.76 7.03 -33.76
CA ALA A 91 -0.14 7.01 -34.90
C ALA A 91 -0.60 8.42 -35.31
N GLU A 92 -0.87 9.30 -34.35
CA GLU A 92 -1.19 10.72 -34.59
C GLU A 92 -0.02 11.48 -35.23
N LYS A 93 1.22 11.08 -34.93
CA LYS A 93 2.44 11.60 -35.58
C LYS A 93 2.73 10.94 -36.93
N GLY A 94 1.86 10.04 -37.41
CA GLY A 94 2.05 9.30 -38.67
C GLY A 94 3.19 8.27 -38.62
N MET A 95 3.68 7.91 -37.42
CA MET A 95 4.79 6.98 -37.25
C MET A 95 4.33 5.58 -36.83
N THR A 96 4.84 4.53 -37.48
CA THR A 96 4.63 3.13 -37.11
C THR A 96 5.62 2.67 -36.04
N ARG A 97 5.25 1.63 -35.28
CA ARG A 97 6.08 1.03 -34.21
C ARG A 97 7.48 0.60 -34.68
N ALA A 98 7.66 0.34 -35.98
CA ALA A 98 8.95 0.00 -36.59
C ALA A 98 9.88 1.21 -36.80
N MET A 99 9.35 2.44 -36.79
CA MET A 99 10.12 3.67 -37.02
C MET A 99 10.70 4.28 -35.73
N VAL A 100 10.40 3.70 -34.56
CA VAL A 100 10.86 4.22 -33.27
C VAL A 100 11.50 3.10 -32.45
N LYS A 101 12.73 3.35 -31.97
CA LYS A 101 13.53 2.39 -31.19
C LYS A 101 12.98 2.14 -29.79
N GLU A 102 12.34 3.15 -29.19
CA GLU A 102 11.70 3.06 -27.87
C GLU A 102 10.30 3.68 -27.89
N LEU A 103 9.32 2.93 -27.38
CA LEU A 103 7.96 3.41 -27.25
C LEU A 103 7.89 4.40 -26.09
N THR A 104 7.94 5.69 -26.39
CA THR A 104 7.90 6.74 -25.38
C THR A 104 6.64 7.58 -25.56
N CYS A 105 5.86 7.68 -24.50
CA CYS A 105 4.80 8.65 -24.36
C CYS A 105 5.22 9.77 -23.40
N ILE A 106 5.03 11.01 -23.85
CA ILE A 106 5.33 12.21 -23.09
C ILE A 106 4.00 12.92 -22.81
N GLY A 107 3.78 13.26 -21.55
CA GLY A 107 2.62 14.02 -21.12
C GLY A 107 1.85 13.35 -19.99
N THR A 108 1.05 14.16 -19.32
CA THR A 108 0.29 13.80 -18.12
C THR A 108 -0.81 12.78 -18.43
N GLN A 109 -1.35 12.81 -19.65
CA GLN A 109 -2.42 11.92 -20.09
C GLN A 109 -2.01 10.45 -20.16
N CYS A 110 -0.72 10.16 -20.39
CA CYS A 110 -0.26 8.78 -20.54
C CYS A 110 -0.21 7.98 -19.25
N TYR A 111 0.05 8.65 -18.12
CA TYR A 111 0.05 8.00 -16.82
C TYR A 111 -1.23 8.25 -16.02
N ARG A 112 -2.07 9.21 -16.42
CA ARG A 112 -3.29 9.55 -15.68
C ARG A 112 -4.21 8.35 -15.46
N HIS A 113 -4.49 7.56 -16.50
CA HIS A 113 -5.32 6.36 -16.35
C HIS A 113 -4.66 5.30 -15.47
N SER A 114 -3.34 5.11 -15.61
CA SER A 114 -2.57 4.18 -14.78
C SER A 114 -2.65 4.54 -13.30
N PHE A 115 -2.43 5.81 -12.95
CA PHE A 115 -2.52 6.29 -11.57
C PHE A 115 -3.95 6.26 -11.02
N LEU A 116 -4.98 6.45 -11.83
CA LEU A 116 -6.38 6.27 -11.42
C LEU A 116 -6.69 4.81 -11.07
N ILE A 117 -6.18 3.85 -11.85
CA ILE A 117 -6.33 2.42 -11.53
C ILE A 117 -5.60 2.10 -10.22
N LEU A 118 -4.37 2.59 -10.04
CA LEU A 118 -3.62 2.41 -8.80
C LEU A 118 -4.32 3.03 -7.58
N ALA A 119 -4.93 4.21 -7.74
CA ALA A 119 -5.78 4.80 -6.71
C ALA A 119 -6.97 3.90 -6.38
N GLY A 120 -7.62 3.32 -7.38
CA GLY A 120 -8.70 2.34 -7.21
C GLY A 120 -8.26 1.09 -6.44
N VAL A 121 -7.08 0.56 -6.74
CA VAL A 121 -6.48 -0.59 -6.01
C VAL A 121 -6.26 -0.23 -4.54
N ASN A 122 -5.76 0.97 -4.24
CA ASN A 122 -5.59 1.43 -2.85
C ASN A 122 -6.92 1.58 -2.10
N ILE A 123 -7.95 2.11 -2.76
CA ILE A 123 -9.29 2.22 -2.18
C ILE A 123 -9.88 0.83 -1.92
N PHE A 124 -9.72 -0.11 -2.86
CA PHE A 124 -10.13 -1.49 -2.66
C PHE A 124 -9.41 -2.13 -1.46
N GLY A 125 -8.09 -1.92 -1.33
CA GLY A 125 -7.33 -2.34 -0.16
C GLY A 125 -7.85 -1.72 1.16
N ALA A 126 -8.24 -0.46 1.13
CA ALA A 126 -8.87 0.21 2.27
C ALA A 126 -10.22 -0.43 2.64
N LEU A 127 -11.06 -0.78 1.65
CA LEU A 127 -12.33 -1.47 1.86
C LEU A 127 -12.16 -2.87 2.45
N VAL A 128 -11.23 -3.67 1.92
CA VAL A 128 -10.91 -4.99 2.46
C VAL A 128 -10.44 -4.89 3.91
N THR A 129 -9.56 -3.92 4.19
CA THR A 129 -9.08 -3.64 5.55
C THR A 129 -10.23 -3.21 6.46
N PHE A 130 -11.14 -2.38 5.98
CA PHE A 130 -12.32 -1.95 6.73
C PHE A 130 -13.23 -3.12 7.10
N ILE A 131 -13.51 -4.00 6.13
CA ILE A 131 -14.29 -5.23 6.35
C ILE A 131 -13.60 -6.14 7.38
N LEU A 132 -12.28 -6.31 7.26
CA LEU A 132 -11.48 -7.07 8.21
C LEU A 132 -11.59 -6.48 9.62
N VAL A 133 -11.42 -5.17 9.77
CA VAL A 133 -11.55 -4.46 11.06
C VAL A 133 -12.95 -4.61 11.65
N MET A 134 -14.01 -4.53 10.82
CA MET A 134 -15.37 -4.75 11.30
C MET A 134 -15.58 -6.19 11.79
N ARG A 135 -15.03 -7.18 11.08
CA ARG A 135 -15.09 -8.59 11.46
C ARG A 135 -14.29 -8.87 12.73
N THR A 136 -13.07 -8.34 12.84
CA THR A 136 -12.21 -8.54 14.02
C THR A 136 -12.65 -7.73 15.23
N ARG A 137 -13.36 -6.59 15.06
CA ARG A 137 -13.95 -5.84 16.18
C ARG A 137 -14.87 -6.69 17.05
N LYS A 138 -15.65 -7.59 16.45
CA LYS A 138 -16.50 -8.53 17.22
C LYS A 138 -15.67 -9.51 18.07
N TYR A 139 -14.48 -9.87 17.61
CA TYR A 139 -13.58 -10.81 18.30
C TYR A 139 -12.71 -10.09 19.35
N TYR A 140 -12.12 -8.95 19.00
CA TYR A 140 -11.27 -8.13 19.88
C TYR A 140 -12.04 -7.48 21.05
N SER A 141 -13.34 -7.19 20.90
CA SER A 141 -14.14 -6.62 21.99
C SER A 141 -14.32 -7.56 23.19
N GLY A 142 -14.11 -8.87 23.03
CA GLY A 142 -14.31 -9.87 24.09
C GLY A 142 -13.01 -10.38 24.71
N ASP A 143 -12.04 -10.79 23.89
CA ASP A 143 -10.85 -11.51 24.37
C ASP A 143 -9.66 -10.60 24.71
N ILE A 144 -9.51 -9.47 24.01
CA ILE A 144 -8.35 -8.59 24.19
C ILE A 144 -8.48 -7.75 25.46
N TYR A 145 -9.68 -7.25 25.78
CA TYR A 145 -9.92 -6.53 27.04
C TYR A 145 -9.69 -7.44 28.25
N LYS A 146 -10.07 -8.72 28.16
CA LYS A 146 -9.77 -9.72 29.19
C LYS A 146 -8.28 -9.98 29.31
N ARG A 147 -7.56 -10.20 28.20
CA ARG A 147 -6.10 -10.39 28.22
C ARG A 147 -5.35 -9.18 28.77
N PHE A 148 -5.67 -7.96 28.36
CA PHE A 148 -5.04 -6.76 28.92
C PHE A 148 -5.37 -6.57 30.40
N LYS A 149 -6.61 -6.86 30.82
CA LYS A 149 -6.99 -6.85 32.24
C LYS A 149 -6.21 -7.90 33.03
N ASP A 150 -6.06 -9.11 32.52
CA ASP A 150 -5.33 -10.19 33.18
C ASP A 150 -3.82 -9.91 33.23
N GLU A 151 -3.23 -9.33 32.17
CA GLU A 151 -1.84 -8.88 32.14
C GLU A 151 -1.60 -7.72 33.13
N MET A 152 -2.53 -6.76 33.26
CA MET A 152 -2.46 -5.70 34.28
C MET A 152 -2.58 -6.26 35.70
N VAL A 153 -3.50 -7.20 35.95
CA VAL A 153 -3.67 -7.86 37.25
C VAL A 153 -2.43 -8.70 37.61
N ALA A 154 -1.82 -9.37 36.64
CA ALA A 154 -0.59 -10.13 36.84
C ALA A 154 0.63 -9.21 37.10
N ALA A 155 0.69 -8.04 36.46
CA ALA A 155 1.74 -7.04 36.72
C ALA A 155 1.61 -6.43 38.13
N ASP A 156 0.38 -6.12 38.55
CA ASP A 156 0.10 -5.55 39.88
C ASP A 156 0.39 -6.58 40.99
N SER A 157 0.02 -7.84 40.78
CA SER A 157 0.33 -8.95 41.72
C SER A 157 1.84 -9.19 41.88
N LYS A 158 2.63 -8.99 40.81
CA LYS A 158 4.10 -9.09 40.87
C LYS A 158 4.75 -7.90 41.58
N GLN A 159 4.15 -6.70 41.53
CA GLN A 159 4.62 -5.55 42.31
C GLN A 159 4.32 -5.69 43.81
N VAL A 160 3.20 -6.33 44.18
CA VAL A 160 2.84 -6.58 45.58
C VAL A 160 3.67 -7.70 46.21
N ALA A 161 4.04 -8.73 45.44
CA ALA A 161 4.85 -9.86 45.95
C ALA A 161 6.37 -9.56 46.04
N GLY A 162 6.83 -8.46 45.43
CA GLY A 162 8.24 -8.05 45.42
C GLY A 162 8.62 -7.03 46.50
N LYS A 163 7.72 -6.72 47.43
CA LYS A 163 7.90 -5.75 48.51
C LYS A 163 7.72 -6.43 49.87
#